data_AF-A0A1H7IB74-F1
#
_entry.id   AF-A0A1H7IB74-F1
#
_cell.length_a   1.000
_cell.length_b   1.000
_cell.length_c   1.000
_cell.angle_alpha   90.00
_cell.angle_beta   90.00
_cell.angle_gamma   90.00
#
_symmetry.space_group_name_H-M   'P 1'
#
loop_
_entity.id
_entity.type
_entity.pdbx_description
1 polymer ?
#
loop_
_entity_poly.entity_id
_entity_poly.type
_entity_poly.pdbx_seq_one_letter_code
_entity_poly.pdbx_strand_id
1 'polypeptide(L)'
;MVDRGFGLCQESTYGEVLSTSEFNESKLNWWSEADTADFKLNDKPVTKSGSSRMNKQSRAGIIKPTGTTKADADLQRFALYFRAYLDNYKYTAGSGDVHTHEFWGGENKKLQSFRAVYVVDQLKKYIFGLLCDGLKFEVSDESMSVEANWIYKTEHAGIIGKNGETFTKPKDLVNDLFLMFYDISLELNNKPMTGIGTNLSFEGKNNLAVDKTVGFGSRAPQAQALAQKRENTPSVTIGLTEDTIESIIAAEYGKIGELTVGDSGAYEPSRCTILEIPFAINVRMCEYPDLLMRIEFPMCTLAVEYDMSGADSIDATISMETLGSNEITLADETTKVQTDMYVLLKNNQTELGVGSTPIGEETPATVNISVSVNDGENPVNGANVSINEIHSTTGSAGGCTLNNVPVGSQTIHVTADGFRDYSETINVSNENNTFEITLTEA
;
A
#
# COMPACT_ATOMS: atom_id res chain seq x y z
N MET A 1 -3.55 24.49 1.11
CA MET A 1 -4.37 23.29 1.01
C MET A 1 -4.24 22.55 2.33
N VAL A 2 -5.30 21.93 2.81
CA VAL A 2 -5.30 21.25 4.10
C VAL A 2 -5.27 19.77 3.77
N ASP A 3 -4.05 19.23 3.61
CA ASP A 3 -3.88 17.86 3.15
C ASP A 3 -4.33 16.89 4.25
N ARG A 4 -5.06 15.86 3.84
CA ARG A 4 -5.54 14.78 4.71
C ARG A 4 -5.21 13.47 4.04
N GLY A 5 -4.47 12.62 4.72
CA GLY A 5 -4.09 11.36 4.13
C GLY A 5 -3.02 10.61 4.89
N PHE A 6 -2.65 9.51 4.28
CA PHE A 6 -1.76 8.53 4.83
C PHE A 6 -0.88 7.96 3.71
N GLY A 7 0.40 7.82 3.98
CA GLY A 7 1.36 7.24 3.05
C GLY A 7 2.23 6.19 3.72
N LEU A 8 2.64 5.19 2.96
CA LEU A 8 3.40 4.03 3.43
C LEU A 8 4.74 3.91 2.72
N CYS A 9 5.73 3.37 3.45
CA CYS A 9 6.97 2.88 2.89
C CYS A 9 7.44 1.65 3.66
N GLN A 10 8.07 0.71 2.98
CA GLN A 10 8.59 -0.51 3.62
C GLN A 10 9.81 -0.19 4.50
N GLU A 11 9.93 -0.85 5.66
CA GLU A 11 11.12 -0.79 6.49
C GLU A 11 12.06 -1.98 6.22
N SER A 12 13.38 -1.71 6.25
CA SER A 12 14.40 -2.76 6.29
C SER A 12 14.57 -3.34 7.69
N THR A 13 14.36 -2.51 8.72
CA THR A 13 14.49 -2.88 10.14
C THR A 13 13.26 -2.40 10.90
N TYR A 14 12.67 -3.31 11.67
CA TYR A 14 11.43 -3.06 12.41
C TYR A 14 11.53 -1.86 13.37
N GLY A 15 10.75 -0.82 13.05
CA GLY A 15 10.58 0.38 13.86
C GLY A 15 11.90 1.05 14.23
N GLU A 16 12.84 1.07 13.28
CA GLU A 16 13.99 1.95 13.32
C GLU A 16 13.51 3.40 13.24
N VAL A 17 13.79 4.17 14.29
CA VAL A 17 13.37 5.56 14.37
C VAL A 17 14.38 6.41 13.62
N LEU A 18 13.94 7.02 12.54
CA LEU A 18 14.75 7.93 11.72
C LEU A 18 14.47 9.38 12.09
N SER A 19 15.46 10.25 11.88
CA SER A 19 15.22 11.69 11.89
C SER A 19 14.29 12.08 10.73
N THR A 20 13.60 13.22 10.86
CA THR A 20 12.70 13.74 9.81
C THR A 20 13.45 13.98 8.49
N SER A 21 14.71 14.41 8.55
CA SER A 21 15.61 14.54 7.40
C SER A 21 15.95 13.21 6.71
N GLU A 22 16.03 12.11 7.45
CA GLU A 22 16.37 10.78 6.91
C GLU A 22 15.13 10.06 6.35
N PHE A 23 13.97 10.33 6.94
CA PHE A 23 12.69 9.78 6.51
C PHE A 23 12.33 10.24 5.09
N ASN A 24 12.49 11.54 4.79
CA ASN A 24 12.19 12.23 3.52
C ASN A 24 10.89 11.72 2.85
N GLU A 25 9.81 12.50 2.94
CA GLU A 25 8.46 12.17 2.42
C GLU A 25 8.42 11.76 0.93
N SER A 26 9.42 12.15 0.14
CA SER A 26 9.61 11.68 -1.24
C SER A 26 9.91 10.18 -1.37
N LYS A 27 10.31 9.51 -0.28
CA LYS A 27 10.54 8.06 -0.21
C LYS A 27 9.26 7.28 0.10
N LEU A 28 8.13 7.94 0.27
CA LEU A 28 6.85 7.25 0.37
C LEU A 28 6.62 6.49 -0.94
N ASN A 29 6.40 5.18 -0.82
CA ASN A 29 6.04 4.36 -1.97
C ASN A 29 4.64 4.73 -2.49
N TRP A 30 3.83 5.36 -1.64
CA TRP A 30 2.43 5.63 -1.88
C TRP A 30 1.88 6.70 -0.93
N TRP A 31 0.89 7.44 -1.42
CA TRP A 31 0.05 8.34 -0.66
C TRP A 31 -1.41 8.16 -1.05
N SER A 32 -2.31 8.18 -0.07
CA SER A 32 -3.73 8.29 -0.31
C SER A 32 -4.36 9.33 0.58
N GLU A 33 -5.29 10.05 -0.02
CA GLU A 33 -6.32 10.74 0.73
C GLU A 33 -7.19 9.65 1.38
N ALA A 34 -7.34 9.74 2.69
CA ALA A 34 -8.05 8.73 3.47
C ALA A 34 -9.34 9.35 3.98
N ASP A 35 -10.47 8.67 3.80
CA ASP A 35 -11.76 9.09 4.35
C ASP A 35 -11.70 9.14 5.87
N THR A 36 -11.03 8.15 6.44
CA THR A 36 -10.73 8.10 7.86
C THR A 36 -9.32 7.57 8.07
N ALA A 37 -8.57 8.22 8.95
CA ALA A 37 -7.34 7.69 9.47
C ALA A 37 -7.21 8.11 10.93
N ASP A 38 -6.88 7.15 11.78
CA ASP A 38 -6.75 7.37 13.22
C ASP A 38 -5.53 6.62 13.73
N PHE A 39 -4.64 7.30 14.45
CA PHE A 39 -3.44 6.72 15.03
C PHE A 39 -3.30 7.19 16.47
N LYS A 40 -3.29 6.24 17.41
CA LYS A 40 -3.34 6.49 18.86
C LYS A 40 -2.33 5.64 19.60
N LEU A 41 -1.62 6.27 20.55
CA LEU A 41 -0.66 5.62 21.45
C LEU A 41 -1.33 4.69 22.50
N ASN A 42 -2.62 4.89 22.79
CA ASN A 42 -3.41 4.16 23.79
C ASN A 42 -2.74 4.04 25.18
N ASP A 43 -2.09 5.09 25.66
CA ASP A 43 -1.33 5.07 26.91
C ASP A 43 -2.21 5.35 28.14
N LYS A 44 -2.96 4.33 28.58
CA LYS A 44 -3.83 4.47 29.75
C LYS A 44 -3.02 4.72 31.03
N PRO A 45 -3.36 5.75 31.83
CA PRO A 45 -2.62 6.03 33.06
C PRO A 45 -2.82 4.92 34.10
N VAL A 46 -1.75 4.56 34.80
CA VAL A 46 -1.79 3.67 35.96
C VAL A 46 -2.13 4.50 37.18
N THR A 47 -3.31 4.28 37.75
CA THR A 47 -3.80 5.02 38.93
C THR A 47 -3.73 4.18 40.19
N LYS A 48 -3.44 4.82 41.33
CA LYS A 48 -3.45 4.18 42.66
C LYS A 48 -4.35 4.97 43.61
N SER A 49 -5.31 4.29 44.22
CA SER A 49 -6.24 4.87 45.21
C SER A 49 -5.84 4.60 46.67
N GLY A 50 -5.11 3.51 46.93
CA GLY A 50 -4.86 3.04 48.30
C GLY A 50 -6.19 2.67 49.00
N SER A 51 -6.33 3.00 50.28
CA SER A 51 -7.60 2.83 51.03
C SER A 51 -8.61 3.96 50.78
N SER A 52 -8.32 4.89 49.87
CA SER A 52 -9.23 5.98 49.52
C SER A 52 -10.24 5.53 48.48
N ARG A 53 -11.45 6.11 48.51
CA ARG A 53 -12.47 5.94 47.46
C ARG A 53 -12.14 6.70 46.16
N MET A 54 -11.04 7.46 46.12
CA MET A 54 -10.62 8.30 44.98
C MET A 54 -9.18 7.96 44.56
N ASN A 55 -8.84 8.19 43.29
CA ASN A 55 -7.47 8.10 42.80
C ASN A 55 -6.58 9.16 43.47
N LYS A 56 -5.41 8.74 43.98
CA LYS A 56 -4.46 9.61 44.70
C LYS A 56 -3.16 9.84 43.96
N GLN A 57 -2.76 8.88 43.14
CA GLN A 57 -1.54 8.95 42.33
C GLN A 57 -1.84 8.44 40.92
N SER A 58 -1.15 9.00 39.93
CA SER A 58 -1.15 8.51 38.56
C SER A 58 0.29 8.48 38.02
N ARG A 59 0.56 7.50 37.18
CA ARG A 59 1.76 7.40 36.34
C ARG A 59 1.32 7.09 34.91
N ALA A 60 2.11 7.52 33.94
CA ALA A 60 1.84 7.21 32.55
C ALA A 60 2.02 5.69 32.32
N GLY A 61 1.06 5.05 31.67
CA GLY A 61 1.06 3.59 31.48
C GLY A 61 1.85 3.13 30.27
N ILE A 62 1.74 1.84 29.98
CA ILE A 62 2.31 1.22 28.78
C ILE A 62 1.58 1.77 27.56
N ILE A 63 2.35 2.04 26.52
CA ILE A 63 1.89 2.47 25.22
C ILE A 63 1.57 1.21 24.41
N LYS A 64 0.37 1.14 23.83
CA LYS A 64 -0.07 0.06 22.94
C LYS A 64 -0.61 0.69 21.65
N PRO A 65 0.27 1.17 20.77
CA PRO A 65 -0.17 1.99 19.67
C PRO A 65 -1.01 1.20 18.65
N THR A 66 -2.13 1.77 18.24
CA THR A 66 -3.01 1.22 17.19
C THR A 66 -3.40 2.31 16.22
N GLY A 67 -3.70 1.90 14.99
CA GLY A 67 -4.35 2.80 14.05
C GLY A 67 -5.28 2.08 13.10
N THR A 68 -6.10 2.86 12.42
CA THR A 68 -7.03 2.39 11.40
C THR A 68 -6.99 3.38 10.24
N THR A 69 -7.08 2.87 9.02
CA THR A 69 -7.17 3.68 7.80
C THR A 69 -8.28 3.13 6.92
N LYS A 70 -9.14 3.99 6.39
CA LYS A 70 -10.16 3.67 5.38
C LYS A 70 -10.07 4.63 4.21
N ALA A 71 -10.17 4.10 3.00
CA ALA A 71 -10.21 4.86 1.76
C ALA A 71 -11.02 4.11 0.70
N ASP A 72 -11.41 4.83 -0.35
CA ASP A 72 -11.82 4.23 -1.62
C ASP A 72 -10.70 3.34 -2.18
N ALA A 73 -11.09 2.20 -2.73
CA ALA A 73 -10.17 1.18 -3.16
C ALA A 73 -9.82 1.32 -4.66
N ASP A 74 -8.55 1.22 -5.01
CA ASP A 74 -8.06 1.06 -6.38
C ASP A 74 -6.97 -0.02 -6.45
N LEU A 75 -6.66 -0.45 -7.68
CA LEU A 75 -5.72 -1.52 -7.94
C LEU A 75 -4.27 -1.22 -7.49
N GLN A 76 -3.85 0.04 -7.44
CA GLN A 76 -2.50 0.41 -6.98
C GLN A 76 -2.42 0.51 -5.46
N ARG A 77 -3.48 1.01 -4.79
CA ARG A 77 -3.55 1.00 -3.32
C ARG A 77 -3.48 -0.41 -2.76
N PHE A 78 -4.18 -1.34 -3.39
CA PHE A 78 -4.27 -2.72 -2.91
C PHE A 78 -2.92 -3.42 -2.79
N ALA A 79 -1.96 -3.10 -3.65
CA ALA A 79 -0.67 -3.79 -3.66
C ALA A 79 0.06 -3.67 -2.31
N LEU A 80 0.04 -2.48 -1.69
CA LEU A 80 0.66 -2.27 -0.39
C LEU A 80 -0.14 -2.86 0.77
N TYR A 81 -1.47 -2.82 0.70
CA TYR A 81 -2.32 -3.47 1.70
C TYR A 81 -2.09 -4.99 1.70
N PHE A 82 -2.03 -5.63 0.53
CA PHE A 82 -1.70 -7.05 0.44
C PHE A 82 -0.26 -7.35 0.84
N ARG A 83 0.69 -6.49 0.47
CA ARG A 83 2.09 -6.60 0.93
C ARG A 83 2.23 -6.50 2.44
N ALA A 84 1.34 -5.75 3.10
CA ALA A 84 1.34 -5.58 4.54
C ALA A 84 0.59 -6.69 5.28
N TYR A 85 -0.50 -7.18 4.68
CA TYR A 85 -1.37 -8.20 5.27
C TYR A 85 -0.81 -9.63 5.08
N LEU A 86 -0.26 -9.93 3.90
CA LEU A 86 0.30 -11.24 3.55
C LEU A 86 1.83 -11.24 3.70
N ASP A 87 2.39 -12.39 4.03
CA ASP A 87 3.82 -12.53 4.35
C ASP A 87 4.72 -12.76 3.12
N ASN A 88 4.17 -13.27 2.02
CA ASN A 88 4.93 -13.54 0.80
C ASN A 88 4.55 -12.61 -0.34
N TYR A 89 5.55 -12.33 -1.19
CA TYR A 89 5.43 -11.47 -2.35
C TYR A 89 6.40 -11.91 -3.44
N LYS A 90 5.95 -11.87 -4.69
CA LYS A 90 6.77 -12.03 -5.87
C LYS A 90 6.40 -10.96 -6.90
N TYR A 91 7.43 -10.34 -7.45
CA TYR A 91 7.33 -9.37 -8.53
C TYR A 91 7.81 -9.99 -9.84
N THR A 92 7.05 -9.75 -10.90
CA THR A 92 7.46 -10.07 -12.27
C THR A 92 7.26 -8.84 -13.14
N ALA A 93 8.36 -8.27 -13.63
CA ALA A 93 8.31 -7.17 -14.59
C ALA A 93 7.65 -7.65 -15.89
N GLY A 94 6.60 -6.96 -16.32
CA GLY A 94 6.01 -7.17 -17.64
C GLY A 94 6.79 -6.48 -18.75
N SER A 95 6.39 -6.75 -19.99
CA SER A 95 7.03 -6.23 -21.21
C SER A 95 6.73 -4.75 -21.52
N GLY A 96 6.01 -4.06 -20.64
CA GLY A 96 5.62 -2.65 -20.75
C GLY A 96 5.34 -2.08 -19.35
N ASP A 97 4.48 -1.06 -19.27
CA ASP A 97 4.17 -0.36 -18.00
C ASP A 97 3.24 -1.16 -17.07
N VAL A 98 2.91 -2.41 -17.41
CA VAL A 98 2.10 -3.29 -16.57
C VAL A 98 3.00 -4.39 -16.02
N HIS A 99 2.98 -4.54 -14.71
CA HIS A 99 3.78 -5.49 -13.97
C HIS A 99 2.88 -6.44 -13.18
N THR A 100 3.39 -7.61 -12.83
CA THR A 100 2.64 -8.62 -12.08
C THR A 100 3.16 -8.70 -10.65
N HIS A 101 2.24 -8.57 -9.70
CA HIS A 101 2.45 -8.67 -8.27
C HIS A 101 1.66 -9.86 -7.76
N GLU A 102 2.36 -10.82 -7.16
CA GLU A 102 1.75 -12.00 -6.56
C GLU A 102 1.95 -11.93 -5.05
N PHE A 103 0.88 -12.02 -4.28
CA PHE A 103 0.91 -12.08 -2.82
C PHE A 103 0.25 -13.35 -2.35
N TRP A 104 0.80 -13.99 -1.32
CA TRP A 104 0.14 -15.16 -0.73
C TRP A 104 0.45 -15.31 0.74
N GLY A 105 -0.51 -15.91 1.43
CA GLY A 105 -0.38 -16.28 2.82
C GLY A 105 0.45 -17.56 2.98
N GLY A 106 1.53 -17.50 3.74
CA GLY A 106 2.34 -18.63 4.18
C GLY A 106 2.40 -18.71 5.71
N GLU A 107 3.43 -19.40 6.20
CA GLU A 107 3.64 -19.72 7.63
C GLU A 107 4.58 -18.72 8.34
N ASN A 108 5.04 -17.66 7.66
CA ASN A 108 5.97 -16.72 8.26
C ASN A 108 5.24 -15.78 9.24
N LYS A 109 5.51 -15.98 10.53
CA LYS A 109 4.92 -15.18 11.62
C LYS A 109 5.50 -13.78 11.76
N LYS A 110 6.58 -13.46 11.06
CA LYS A 110 7.16 -12.12 11.02
C LYS A 110 6.72 -11.43 9.73
N LEU A 111 5.60 -10.71 9.84
CA LEU A 111 5.10 -9.90 8.73
C LEU A 111 6.07 -8.78 8.37
N GLN A 112 5.92 -8.24 7.17
CA GLN A 112 6.69 -7.07 6.75
C GLN A 112 6.31 -5.86 7.60
N SER A 113 7.31 -5.09 8.04
CA SER A 113 7.05 -3.81 8.72
C SER A 113 7.18 -2.63 7.79
N PHE A 114 6.41 -1.59 8.11
CA PHE A 114 6.30 -0.36 7.35
C PHE A 114 6.53 0.84 8.24
N ARG A 115 6.87 1.94 7.61
CA ARG A 115 6.84 3.27 8.17
C ARG A 115 5.75 4.05 7.46
N ALA A 116 5.19 5.05 8.13
CA ALA A 116 4.11 5.82 7.55
C ALA A 116 4.17 7.30 7.89
N VAL A 117 3.58 8.12 7.02
CA VAL A 117 3.23 9.50 7.33
C VAL A 117 1.72 9.60 7.37
N TYR A 118 1.21 10.22 8.42
CA TYR A 118 -0.18 10.59 8.57
C TYR A 118 -0.28 12.10 8.67
N VAL A 119 -1.14 12.71 7.86
CA VAL A 119 -1.41 14.16 7.91
C VAL A 119 -2.90 14.36 8.07
N VAL A 120 -3.28 15.14 9.07
CA VAL A 120 -4.63 15.70 9.20
C VAL A 120 -4.51 17.17 9.55
N ASP A 121 -4.83 17.97 8.55
CA ASP A 121 -4.72 19.42 8.58
C ASP A 121 -3.30 19.91 8.88
N GLN A 122 -3.06 20.42 10.10
CA GLN A 122 -1.74 20.85 10.53
C GLN A 122 -1.01 19.79 11.35
N LEU A 123 -1.71 18.74 11.79
CA LEU A 123 -1.10 17.66 12.55
C LEU A 123 -0.46 16.67 11.58
N LYS A 124 0.84 16.42 11.77
CA LYS A 124 1.57 15.38 11.06
C LYS A 124 2.12 14.38 12.04
N LYS A 125 2.08 13.10 11.69
CA LYS A 125 2.72 12.01 12.44
C LYS A 125 3.61 11.17 11.54
N TYR A 126 4.81 10.88 12.03
CA TYR A 126 5.69 9.85 11.50
C TYR A 126 5.53 8.60 12.35
N ILE A 127 5.18 7.49 11.73
CA ILE A 127 4.87 6.23 12.39
C ILE A 127 5.91 5.19 11.98
N PHE A 128 6.42 4.44 12.96
CA PHE A 128 7.52 3.48 12.77
C PHE A 128 7.12 2.10 13.29
N GLY A 129 7.56 1.06 12.58
CA GLY A 129 7.28 -0.34 12.93
C GLY A 129 5.80 -0.69 12.79
N LEU A 130 5.14 -0.18 11.76
CA LEU A 130 3.74 -0.42 11.44
C LEU A 130 3.56 -1.84 10.88
N LEU A 131 2.56 -2.56 11.39
CA LEU A 131 2.19 -3.91 10.97
C LEU A 131 0.67 -3.98 10.75
N CYS A 132 0.24 -4.67 9.69
CA CYS A 132 -1.18 -4.87 9.37
C CYS A 132 -1.74 -6.04 10.19
N ASP A 133 -2.61 -5.73 11.16
CA ASP A 133 -3.29 -6.73 11.99
C ASP A 133 -4.61 -7.18 11.35
N GLY A 134 -5.28 -6.30 10.61
CA GLY A 134 -6.50 -6.65 9.90
C GLY A 134 -6.65 -5.90 8.60
N LEU A 135 -7.29 -6.54 7.63
CA LEU A 135 -7.61 -6.01 6.33
C LEU A 135 -9.07 -6.31 6.04
N LYS A 136 -9.85 -5.29 5.71
CA LYS A 136 -11.25 -5.42 5.29
C LYS A 136 -11.42 -4.74 3.95
N PHE A 137 -12.20 -5.33 3.07
CA PHE A 137 -12.75 -4.60 1.94
C PHE A 137 -14.23 -4.92 1.78
N GLU A 138 -14.97 -3.93 1.30
CA GLU A 138 -16.41 -3.99 1.16
C GLU A 138 -16.80 -3.33 -0.14
N VAL A 139 -17.64 -4.03 -0.90
CA VAL A 139 -18.17 -3.62 -2.18
C VAL A 139 -19.62 -3.22 -1.95
N SER A 140 -19.90 -1.92 -2.02
CA SER A 140 -21.27 -1.39 -1.95
C SER A 140 -21.92 -1.38 -3.34
N ASP A 141 -23.13 -0.84 -3.42
CA ASP A 141 -23.87 -0.59 -4.66
C ASP A 141 -23.10 0.22 -5.72
N GLU A 142 -22.26 1.15 -5.29
CA GLU A 142 -21.52 2.06 -6.19
C GLU A 142 -20.02 1.76 -6.25
N SER A 143 -19.34 1.53 -5.12
CA SER A 143 -17.89 1.44 -5.08
C SER A 143 -17.33 0.41 -4.10
N MET A 144 -16.04 0.13 -4.24
CA MET A 144 -15.28 -0.68 -3.29
C MET A 144 -14.50 0.22 -2.33
N SER A 145 -14.55 -0.11 -1.04
CA SER A 145 -13.74 0.53 0.00
C SER A 145 -12.79 -0.47 0.65
N VAL A 146 -11.66 0.02 1.13
CA VAL A 146 -10.65 -0.76 1.86
C VAL A 146 -10.41 -0.15 3.23
N GLU A 147 -10.32 -0.99 4.24
CA GLU A 147 -9.99 -0.62 5.61
C GLU A 147 -8.84 -1.51 6.12
N ALA A 148 -7.84 -0.91 6.74
CA ALA A 148 -6.75 -1.62 7.38
C ALA A 148 -6.60 -1.23 8.84
N ASN A 149 -6.43 -2.24 9.68
CA ASN A 149 -6.16 -2.13 11.11
C ASN A 149 -4.68 -2.37 11.36
N TRP A 150 -4.09 -1.44 12.09
CA TRP A 150 -2.65 -1.35 12.26
C TRP A 150 -2.27 -1.40 13.73
N ILE A 151 -1.12 -2.01 14.00
CA ILE A 151 -0.37 -1.82 15.24
C ILE A 151 1.00 -1.26 14.89
N TYR A 152 1.61 -0.50 15.80
CA TYR A 152 2.94 0.06 15.55
C TYR A 152 3.80 0.17 16.80
N LYS A 153 5.09 0.41 16.59
CA LYS A 153 6.08 0.50 17.67
C LYS A 153 6.05 1.86 18.35
N THR A 154 6.12 2.93 17.57
CA THR A 154 6.18 4.31 18.08
C THR A 154 5.83 5.33 17.00
N GLU A 155 5.54 6.55 17.40
CA GLU A 155 5.32 7.69 16.50
C GLU A 155 6.02 8.96 16.99
N HIS A 156 6.29 9.87 16.07
CA HIS A 156 6.63 11.27 16.35
C HIS A 156 5.55 12.16 15.75
N ALA A 157 5.17 13.24 16.44
CA ALA A 157 4.19 14.21 15.96
C ALA A 157 4.83 15.58 15.74
N GLY A 158 4.44 16.23 14.66
CA GLY A 158 4.81 17.59 14.29
C GLY A 158 3.58 18.44 13.96
N ILE A 159 3.77 19.75 13.93
CA ILE A 159 2.74 20.70 13.50
C ILE A 159 3.25 21.43 12.26
N ILE A 160 2.63 21.20 11.11
CA ILE A 160 3.00 21.84 9.84
C ILE A 160 2.94 23.37 10.00
N GLY A 161 4.00 24.05 9.56
CA GLY A 161 4.19 25.49 9.72
C GLY A 161 4.77 25.92 11.06
N LYS A 162 5.12 25.00 11.96
CA LYS A 162 5.85 25.28 13.20
C LYS A 162 7.16 24.51 13.25
N ASN A 163 8.17 25.11 13.88
CA ASN A 163 9.48 24.48 14.11
C ASN A 163 10.14 23.92 12.83
N GLY A 164 9.87 24.52 11.67
CA GLY A 164 10.39 24.07 10.38
C GLY A 164 9.67 22.84 9.79
N GLU A 165 8.61 22.33 10.41
CA GLU A 165 7.82 21.23 9.86
C GLU A 165 7.07 21.69 8.61
N THR A 166 7.30 20.97 7.51
CA THR A 166 6.62 21.15 6.22
C THR A 166 6.11 19.80 5.75
N PHE A 167 5.16 19.78 4.84
CA PHE A 167 4.71 18.54 4.21
C PHE A 167 4.72 18.74 2.70
N THR A 168 5.35 17.81 1.98
CA THR A 168 5.29 17.77 0.52
C THR A 168 4.50 16.52 0.13
N LYS A 169 3.28 16.71 -0.40
CA LYS A 169 2.46 15.61 -0.89
C LYS A 169 3.26 14.84 -1.97
N PRO A 170 3.38 13.50 -1.85
CA PRO A 170 3.97 12.69 -2.91
C PRO A 170 3.22 12.86 -4.24
N LYS A 171 3.88 12.52 -5.36
CA LYS A 171 3.22 12.52 -6.67
C LYS A 171 2.02 11.59 -6.65
N ASP A 172 0.94 11.99 -7.32
CA ASP A 172 -0.23 11.14 -7.49
C ASP A 172 0.13 9.89 -8.29
N LEU A 173 -0.57 8.80 -7.98
CA LEU A 173 -0.45 7.54 -8.70
C LEU A 173 -1.01 7.67 -10.13
N VAL A 174 -0.36 7.02 -11.10
CA VAL A 174 -0.81 7.03 -12.51
C VAL A 174 -1.96 6.04 -12.65
N ASN A 175 -3.10 6.39 -13.24
CA ASN A 175 -4.30 5.51 -13.33
C ASN A 175 -4.95 5.22 -11.96
N ASP A 176 -4.92 6.20 -11.07
CA ASP A 176 -5.61 6.16 -9.79
C ASP A 176 -7.13 6.36 -9.99
N LEU A 177 -7.86 5.25 -10.14
CA LEU A 177 -9.30 5.23 -10.29
C LEU A 177 -9.89 4.26 -9.26
N PHE A 178 -10.87 4.73 -8.51
CA PHE A 178 -11.60 3.89 -7.56
C PHE A 178 -12.38 2.79 -8.29
N LEU A 179 -12.46 1.63 -7.66
CA LEU A 179 -13.14 0.46 -8.19
C LEU A 179 -14.64 0.57 -8.00
N MET A 180 -15.37 0.32 -9.08
CA MET A 180 -16.82 0.32 -9.08
C MET A 180 -17.38 -1.09 -8.87
N PHE A 181 -18.63 -1.16 -8.40
CA PHE A 181 -19.32 -2.44 -8.23
C PHE A 181 -19.27 -3.34 -9.48
N TYR A 182 -19.47 -2.75 -10.66
CA TYR A 182 -19.57 -3.48 -11.93
C TYR A 182 -18.23 -4.00 -12.47
N ASP A 183 -17.09 -3.58 -11.90
CA ASP A 183 -15.77 -4.10 -12.27
C ASP A 183 -15.49 -5.47 -11.64
N ILE A 184 -16.38 -5.94 -10.76
CA ILE A 184 -16.18 -7.10 -9.91
C ILE A 184 -17.05 -8.27 -10.37
N SER A 185 -16.43 -9.44 -10.46
CA SER A 185 -17.12 -10.71 -10.75
C SER A 185 -16.63 -11.80 -9.80
N LEU A 186 -17.54 -12.71 -9.44
CA LEU A 186 -17.30 -13.75 -8.46
C LEU A 186 -17.32 -15.13 -9.10
N GLU A 187 -16.40 -16.00 -8.67
CA GLU A 187 -16.38 -17.41 -9.00
C GLU A 187 -16.57 -18.24 -7.74
N LEU A 188 -17.53 -19.16 -7.77
CA LEU A 188 -17.73 -20.16 -6.72
C LEU A 188 -17.53 -21.54 -7.32
N ASN A 189 -16.69 -22.37 -6.69
CA ASN A 189 -16.30 -23.67 -7.20
C ASN A 189 -15.79 -23.62 -8.66
N ASN A 190 -14.95 -22.63 -8.97
CA ASN A 190 -14.38 -22.38 -10.30
C ASN A 190 -15.41 -22.08 -11.40
N LYS A 191 -16.62 -21.67 -11.03
CA LYS A 191 -17.67 -21.26 -11.96
C LYS A 191 -18.15 -19.84 -11.64
N PRO A 192 -18.41 -19.00 -12.64
CA PRO A 192 -19.03 -17.70 -12.41
C PRO A 192 -20.34 -17.85 -11.63
N MET A 193 -20.55 -17.01 -10.62
CA MET A 193 -21.83 -16.95 -9.92
C MET A 193 -22.91 -16.35 -10.83
N THR A 194 -24.08 -16.98 -10.90
CA THR A 194 -25.20 -16.56 -11.78
C THR A 194 -26.25 -15.72 -11.06
N GLY A 195 -26.24 -15.68 -9.71
CA GLY A 195 -27.12 -14.83 -8.91
C GLY A 195 -26.71 -13.36 -8.97
N ILE A 196 -27.67 -12.46 -8.73
CA ILE A 196 -27.38 -11.02 -8.58
C ILE A 196 -26.76 -10.84 -7.20
N GLY A 197 -25.45 -10.59 -7.15
CA GLY A 197 -24.77 -10.16 -5.94
C GLY A 197 -25.21 -8.75 -5.56
N THR A 198 -25.51 -8.52 -4.29
CA THR A 198 -25.89 -7.21 -3.76
C THR A 198 -24.83 -6.63 -2.84
N ASN A 199 -24.02 -7.48 -2.21
CA ASN A 199 -22.92 -7.06 -1.35
C ASN A 199 -21.80 -8.11 -1.38
N LEU A 200 -20.55 -7.67 -1.37
CA LEU A 200 -19.37 -8.50 -1.12
C LEU A 200 -18.56 -7.85 -0.01
N SER A 201 -18.20 -8.65 1.00
CA SER A 201 -17.28 -8.23 2.04
C SER A 201 -16.21 -9.28 2.28
N PHE A 202 -15.05 -8.83 2.69
CA PHE A 202 -13.98 -9.66 3.19
C PHE A 202 -13.45 -9.04 4.46
N GLU A 203 -13.28 -9.84 5.50
CA GLU A 203 -12.55 -9.48 6.71
C GLU A 203 -11.43 -10.48 6.95
N GLY A 204 -10.21 -9.95 7.07
CA GLY A 204 -9.00 -10.71 7.36
C GLY A 204 -8.34 -10.22 8.64
N LYS A 205 -7.85 -11.13 9.49
CA LYS A 205 -7.07 -10.82 10.71
C LYS A 205 -5.84 -11.70 10.84
N ASN A 206 -4.71 -11.09 11.19
CA ASN A 206 -3.44 -11.76 11.48
C ASN A 206 -3.22 -12.06 12.98
N ASN A 207 -4.07 -11.49 13.85
CA ASN A 207 -4.06 -11.73 15.29
C ASN A 207 -2.67 -11.49 15.92
N LEU A 208 -2.08 -10.32 15.69
CA LEU A 208 -0.72 -9.99 16.11
C LEU A 208 -0.58 -9.98 17.64
N ALA A 209 0.39 -10.76 18.14
CA ALA A 209 0.60 -10.96 19.58
C ALA A 209 1.33 -9.77 20.25
N VAL A 210 0.58 -8.74 20.65
CA VAL A 210 1.13 -7.50 21.22
C VAL A 210 1.63 -7.60 22.67
N ASP A 211 1.15 -8.55 23.46
CA ASP A 211 1.35 -8.54 24.92
C ASP A 211 2.80 -8.75 25.37
N LYS A 212 3.62 -9.42 24.56
CA LYS A 212 5.03 -9.70 24.87
C LYS A 212 6.01 -8.77 24.14
N THR A 213 5.51 -7.67 23.60
CA THR A 213 6.33 -6.72 22.84
C THR A 213 7.01 -5.69 23.73
N VAL A 214 6.49 -5.43 24.94
CA VAL A 214 7.01 -4.42 25.88
C VAL A 214 7.85 -5.08 26.97
N GLY A 215 9.12 -4.67 27.08
CA GLY A 215 10.07 -5.17 28.08
C GLY A 215 10.26 -4.24 29.27
N PHE A 216 11.03 -4.70 30.28
CA PHE A 216 11.41 -3.86 31.42
C PHE A 216 12.16 -2.60 30.97
N GLY A 217 11.87 -1.46 31.59
CA GLY A 217 12.55 -0.19 31.31
C GLY A 217 11.99 0.59 30.11
N SER A 218 11.03 0.04 29.37
CA SER A 218 10.34 0.76 28.28
C SER A 218 8.85 0.84 28.51
N ARG A 219 8.24 1.93 28.02
CA ARG A 219 6.79 2.08 27.92
C ARG A 219 6.26 1.68 26.55
N ALA A 220 7.10 1.63 25.52
CA ALA A 220 6.72 1.35 24.14
C ALA A 220 7.15 -0.07 23.71
N PRO A 221 6.48 -0.68 22.72
CA PRO A 221 6.93 -1.93 22.11
C PRO A 221 8.41 -1.89 21.73
N GLN A 222 9.14 -2.95 22.05
CA GLN A 222 10.57 -3.13 21.74
C GLN A 222 10.79 -4.26 20.73
N ALA A 223 9.91 -5.25 20.72
CA ALA A 223 9.93 -6.36 19.77
C ALA A 223 8.76 -6.26 18.79
N GLN A 224 8.96 -6.83 17.60
CA GLN A 224 7.91 -7.01 16.61
C GLN A 224 6.86 -8.00 17.11
N ALA A 225 5.58 -7.66 16.98
CA ALA A 225 4.50 -8.59 17.26
C ALA A 225 4.51 -9.71 16.22
N LEU A 226 4.39 -10.95 16.67
CA LEU A 226 4.32 -12.11 15.78
C LEU A 226 2.87 -12.38 15.41
N ALA A 227 2.62 -12.71 14.14
CA ALA A 227 1.31 -13.16 13.67
C ALA A 227 0.93 -14.50 14.32
N GLN A 228 -0.35 -14.64 14.62
CA GLN A 228 -0.95 -15.87 15.13
C GLN A 228 -1.74 -16.55 14.00
N LYS A 229 -2.81 -17.27 14.34
CA LYS A 229 -3.69 -17.88 13.35
C LYS A 229 -4.29 -16.76 12.49
N ARG A 230 -4.10 -16.80 11.18
CA ARG A 230 -4.81 -15.92 10.25
C ARG A 230 -6.26 -16.39 10.13
N GLU A 231 -7.17 -15.45 10.14
CA GLU A 231 -8.61 -15.66 9.95
C GLU A 231 -9.05 -14.82 8.77
N ASN A 232 -9.52 -15.48 7.71
CA ASN A 232 -10.07 -14.83 6.53
C ASN A 232 -11.52 -15.28 6.36
N THR A 233 -12.43 -14.33 6.28
CA THR A 233 -13.86 -14.57 6.19
C THR A 233 -14.47 -13.77 5.05
N PRO A 234 -14.41 -14.25 3.79
CA PRO A 234 -15.18 -13.67 2.71
C PRO A 234 -16.68 -13.96 2.91
N SER A 235 -17.52 -13.00 2.53
CA SER A 235 -18.97 -13.10 2.63
C SER A 235 -19.62 -12.40 1.44
N VAL A 236 -20.65 -13.03 0.87
CA VAL A 236 -21.40 -12.49 -0.26
C VAL A 236 -22.90 -12.60 0.00
N THR A 237 -23.63 -11.53 -0.28
CA THR A 237 -25.08 -11.53 -0.33
C THR A 237 -25.54 -11.64 -1.78
N ILE A 238 -26.39 -12.63 -2.05
CA ILE A 238 -26.91 -12.92 -3.38
C ILE A 238 -28.43 -13.10 -3.34
N GLY A 239 -29.10 -12.65 -4.40
CA GLY A 239 -30.49 -13.01 -4.64
C GLY A 239 -30.63 -14.49 -5.04
N LEU A 240 -31.72 -15.12 -4.62
CA LEU A 240 -31.97 -16.53 -4.93
C LEU A 240 -32.34 -16.75 -6.41
N THR A 241 -31.57 -17.62 -7.07
CA THR A 241 -31.84 -18.26 -8.37
C THR A 241 -31.80 -19.78 -8.20
N GLU A 242 -32.31 -20.54 -9.18
CA GLU A 242 -32.28 -22.02 -9.13
C GLU A 242 -30.85 -22.56 -8.91
N ASP A 243 -29.87 -22.02 -9.65
CA ASP A 243 -28.44 -22.39 -9.53
C ASP A 243 -27.84 -22.05 -8.14
N THR A 244 -28.24 -20.93 -7.55
CA THR A 244 -27.73 -20.53 -6.23
C THR A 244 -28.38 -21.35 -5.13
N ILE A 245 -29.65 -21.74 -5.28
CA ILE A 245 -30.31 -22.69 -4.37
C ILE A 245 -29.60 -24.04 -4.37
N GLU A 246 -29.18 -24.57 -5.52
CA GLU A 246 -28.39 -25.83 -5.57
C GLU A 246 -27.07 -25.71 -4.80
N SER A 247 -26.39 -24.57 -4.93
CA SER A 247 -25.14 -24.29 -4.22
C SER A 247 -25.36 -24.17 -2.70
N ILE A 248 -26.48 -23.58 -2.28
CA ILE A 248 -26.90 -23.47 -0.89
C ILE A 248 -27.23 -24.84 -0.29
N ILE A 249 -28.02 -25.65 -1.00
CA ILE A 249 -28.35 -27.02 -0.58
C ILE A 249 -27.07 -27.85 -0.49
N ALA A 250 -26.15 -27.75 -1.45
CA ALA A 250 -24.89 -28.48 -1.38
C ALA A 250 -24.04 -28.07 -0.16
N ALA A 251 -24.07 -26.79 0.23
CA ALA A 251 -23.38 -26.28 1.42
C ALA A 251 -23.99 -26.82 2.73
N GLU A 252 -25.32 -26.77 2.87
CA GLU A 252 -26.03 -27.29 4.06
C GLU A 252 -25.91 -28.82 4.20
N TYR A 253 -25.91 -29.55 3.08
CA TYR A 253 -25.94 -31.01 3.06
C TYR A 253 -24.55 -31.63 2.91
N GLY A 254 -23.51 -30.80 2.74
CA GLY A 254 -22.10 -31.17 2.91
C GLY A 254 -21.44 -31.90 1.74
N LYS A 255 -22.04 -31.88 0.53
CA LYS A 255 -21.46 -32.46 -0.70
C LYS A 255 -22.15 -31.95 -1.98
N ILE A 256 -21.36 -31.67 -3.02
CA ILE A 256 -21.86 -31.35 -4.38
C ILE A 256 -22.07 -32.65 -5.16
N GLY A 257 -23.23 -32.82 -5.79
CA GLY A 257 -23.50 -33.90 -6.76
C GLY A 257 -23.75 -35.31 -6.20
N GLU A 258 -23.63 -35.50 -4.88
CA GLU A 258 -23.94 -36.75 -4.17
C GLU A 258 -24.96 -36.49 -3.04
N LEU A 259 -26.00 -35.70 -3.32
CA LEU A 259 -27.07 -35.50 -2.37
C LEU A 259 -27.77 -36.85 -2.13
N THR A 260 -27.71 -37.35 -0.90
CA THR A 260 -28.36 -38.60 -0.53
C THR A 260 -29.86 -38.37 -0.55
N VAL A 261 -30.58 -39.09 -1.39
CA VAL A 261 -32.05 -39.07 -1.42
C VAL A 261 -32.53 -40.15 -0.45
N GLY A 262 -33.16 -39.74 0.65
CA GLY A 262 -33.77 -40.66 1.61
C GLY A 262 -34.98 -41.39 1.02
N ASP A 263 -35.51 -42.37 1.75
CA ASP A 263 -36.64 -43.21 1.31
C ASP A 263 -37.92 -42.40 0.97
N SER A 264 -38.01 -41.14 1.39
CA SER A 264 -39.10 -40.20 1.11
C SER A 264 -38.92 -39.39 -0.19
N GLY A 265 -37.76 -39.48 -0.85
CA GLY A 265 -37.41 -38.61 -1.99
C GLY A 265 -36.81 -37.26 -1.57
N ALA A 266 -36.62 -36.99 -0.28
CA ALA A 266 -35.99 -35.76 0.23
C ALA A 266 -34.47 -35.92 0.36
N TYR A 267 -33.72 -34.81 0.24
CA TYR A 267 -32.28 -34.79 0.51
C TYR A 267 -32.00 -34.96 2.01
N GLU A 268 -30.92 -35.66 2.36
CA GLU A 268 -30.48 -35.86 3.75
C GLU A 268 -29.07 -35.30 3.99
N PRO A 269 -28.84 -34.55 5.08
CA PRO A 269 -27.55 -33.92 5.34
C PRO A 269 -26.46 -34.97 5.57
N SER A 270 -25.24 -34.67 5.11
CA SER A 270 -24.10 -35.54 5.35
C SER A 270 -23.84 -35.73 6.83
N ARG A 271 -23.51 -36.97 7.21
CA ARG A 271 -23.23 -37.33 8.61
C ARG A 271 -21.88 -36.82 9.11
N CYS A 272 -20.90 -36.63 8.22
CA CYS A 272 -19.51 -36.30 8.59
C CYS A 272 -18.72 -35.49 7.54
N THR A 273 -19.34 -34.97 6.48
CA THR A 273 -18.63 -34.15 5.47
C THR A 273 -19.14 -32.73 5.47
N ILE A 274 -18.20 -31.78 5.42
CA ILE A 274 -18.46 -30.36 5.21
C ILE A 274 -18.12 -30.07 3.75
N LEU A 275 -18.89 -29.19 3.09
CA LEU A 275 -18.57 -28.77 1.75
C LEU A 275 -17.35 -27.84 1.77
N GLU A 276 -16.33 -28.21 1.01
CA GLU A 276 -15.12 -27.42 0.79
C GLU A 276 -15.01 -27.09 -0.70
N ILE A 277 -15.00 -25.80 -1.06
CA ILE A 277 -14.89 -25.34 -2.46
C ILE A 277 -14.02 -24.09 -2.57
N PRO A 278 -13.39 -23.84 -3.73
CA PRO A 278 -12.68 -22.59 -3.98
C PRO A 278 -13.65 -21.43 -4.21
N PHE A 279 -13.21 -20.24 -3.83
CA PHE A 279 -13.89 -18.97 -4.10
C PHE A 279 -12.89 -17.97 -4.68
N ALA A 280 -13.29 -17.21 -5.69
CA ALA A 280 -12.44 -16.16 -6.25
C ALA A 280 -13.22 -14.89 -6.56
N ILE A 281 -12.52 -13.76 -6.40
CA ILE A 281 -12.98 -12.42 -6.72
C ILE A 281 -12.09 -11.93 -7.87
N ASN A 282 -12.70 -11.58 -8.99
CA ASN A 282 -12.00 -11.01 -10.13
C ASN A 282 -12.43 -9.55 -10.30
N VAL A 283 -11.46 -8.66 -10.38
CA VAL A 283 -11.63 -7.23 -10.59
C VAL A 283 -10.96 -6.85 -11.91
N ARG A 284 -11.73 -6.25 -12.83
CA ARG A 284 -11.26 -5.78 -14.13
C ARG A 284 -11.90 -4.43 -14.44
N MET A 285 -11.06 -3.41 -14.57
CA MET A 285 -11.52 -2.05 -14.88
C MET A 285 -11.86 -1.92 -16.36
N CYS A 286 -12.97 -1.25 -16.65
CA CYS A 286 -13.40 -0.99 -18.02
C CYS A 286 -12.45 -0.04 -18.77
N GLU A 287 -11.92 0.97 -18.07
CA GLU A 287 -11.03 2.01 -18.60
C GLU A 287 -9.63 1.48 -18.90
N TYR A 288 -9.14 0.55 -18.09
CA TYR A 288 -7.79 -0.01 -18.17
C TYR A 288 -7.82 -1.55 -18.05
N PRO A 289 -8.21 -2.27 -19.12
CA PRO A 289 -8.44 -3.71 -19.06
C PRO A 289 -7.18 -4.55 -18.78
N ASP A 290 -5.99 -3.97 -18.98
CA ASP A 290 -4.71 -4.61 -18.66
C ASP A 290 -4.39 -4.54 -17.16
N LEU A 291 -5.03 -3.64 -16.42
CA LEU A 291 -4.96 -3.57 -14.96
C LEU A 291 -6.08 -4.45 -14.37
N LEU A 292 -5.70 -5.44 -13.58
CA LEU A 292 -6.65 -6.39 -13.02
C LEU A 292 -6.17 -6.93 -11.68
N MET A 293 -7.10 -7.45 -10.91
CA MET A 293 -6.81 -8.16 -9.67
C MET A 293 -7.65 -9.42 -9.60
N ARG A 294 -7.03 -10.53 -9.19
CA ARG A 294 -7.72 -11.78 -8.83
C ARG A 294 -7.32 -12.14 -7.42
N ILE A 295 -8.31 -12.24 -6.54
CA ILE A 295 -8.15 -12.79 -5.18
C ILE A 295 -8.73 -14.19 -5.21
N GLU A 296 -7.94 -15.19 -4.84
CA GLU A 296 -8.33 -16.58 -4.86
C GLU A 296 -8.16 -17.20 -3.46
N PHE A 297 -9.23 -17.81 -2.98
CA PHE A 297 -9.28 -18.59 -1.76
C PHE A 297 -9.36 -20.06 -2.18
N PRO A 298 -8.25 -20.81 -2.11
CA PRO A 298 -8.15 -22.13 -2.77
C PRO A 298 -9.12 -23.18 -2.22
N MET A 299 -9.58 -22.97 -0.99
CA MET A 299 -10.51 -23.83 -0.30
C MET A 299 -11.21 -23.06 0.82
N CYS A 300 -12.54 -23.11 0.84
CA CYS A 300 -13.38 -22.47 1.86
C CYS A 300 -14.45 -23.44 2.34
N THR A 301 -14.78 -23.41 3.64
CA THR A 301 -16.03 -23.95 4.16
C THR A 301 -17.14 -22.93 3.97
N LEU A 302 -18.38 -23.38 3.76
CA LEU A 302 -19.54 -22.50 3.55
C LEU A 302 -20.55 -22.63 4.67
N ALA A 303 -21.07 -21.48 5.09
CA ALA A 303 -22.29 -21.35 5.88
C ALA A 303 -23.25 -20.43 5.13
N VAL A 304 -24.52 -20.83 5.02
CA VAL A 304 -25.54 -20.02 4.34
C VAL A 304 -26.61 -19.63 5.34
N GLU A 305 -26.97 -18.35 5.33
CA GLU A 305 -28.11 -17.80 6.06
C GLU A 305 -29.10 -17.19 5.07
N TYR A 306 -30.39 -17.42 5.27
CA TYR A 306 -31.48 -16.80 4.51
C TYR A 306 -32.64 -16.47 5.45
N ASP A 307 -33.31 -15.35 5.23
CA ASP A 307 -34.49 -14.94 6.00
C ASP A 307 -35.63 -14.54 5.06
N MET A 308 -36.88 -14.78 5.49
CA MET A 308 -38.07 -14.42 4.75
C MET A 308 -38.79 -13.28 5.49
N SER A 309 -38.69 -12.07 4.94
CA SER A 309 -39.39 -10.89 5.47
C SER A 309 -40.53 -10.48 4.56
N GLY A 310 -41.77 -10.67 5.03
CA GLY A 310 -42.96 -10.17 4.33
C GLY A 310 -43.14 -10.75 2.92
N ALA A 311 -43.25 -9.89 1.91
CA ALA A 311 -43.43 -10.27 0.50
C ALA A 311 -42.20 -9.95 -0.36
N ASP A 312 -41.07 -9.63 0.27
CA ASP A 312 -39.83 -9.27 -0.43
C ASP A 312 -39.12 -10.53 -0.98
N SER A 313 -38.22 -10.33 -1.94
CA SER A 313 -37.35 -11.40 -2.43
C SER A 313 -36.43 -11.87 -1.29
N ILE A 314 -36.24 -13.19 -1.20
CA ILE A 314 -35.32 -13.77 -0.23
C ILE A 314 -33.89 -13.51 -0.71
N ASP A 315 -33.09 -12.92 0.17
CA ASP A 315 -31.63 -12.80 0.01
C ASP A 315 -30.94 -13.90 0.81
N ALA A 316 -29.90 -14.50 0.24
CA ALA A 316 -29.04 -15.45 0.93
C ALA A 316 -27.66 -14.83 1.16
N THR A 317 -27.16 -14.96 2.39
CA THR A 317 -25.81 -14.58 2.76
C THR A 317 -24.97 -15.84 2.85
N ILE A 318 -23.97 -15.97 1.97
CA ILE A 318 -22.97 -17.03 2.00
C ILE A 318 -21.76 -16.48 2.75
N SER A 319 -21.51 -17.02 3.93
CA SER A 319 -20.32 -16.76 4.73
C SER A 319 -19.33 -17.90 4.57
N MET A 320 -18.06 -17.57 4.39
CA MET A 320 -17.01 -18.54 4.14
C MET A 320 -15.89 -18.42 5.17
N GLU A 321 -15.27 -19.54 5.54
CA GLU A 321 -14.00 -19.56 6.26
C GLU A 321 -12.93 -20.24 5.39
N THR A 322 -11.80 -19.58 5.19
CA THR A 322 -10.74 -20.10 4.33
C THR A 322 -9.93 -21.22 4.99
N LEU A 323 -9.48 -22.19 4.20
CA LEU A 323 -8.61 -23.27 4.61
C LEU A 323 -7.27 -23.18 3.87
N GLY A 324 -6.17 -23.15 4.61
CA GLY A 324 -4.80 -23.11 4.06
C GLY A 324 -4.24 -24.49 3.69
N SER A 325 -5.07 -25.51 3.49
CA SER A 325 -4.64 -26.88 3.21
C SER A 325 -4.30 -27.13 1.75
N ASN A 326 -4.81 -26.32 0.83
CA ASN A 326 -4.71 -26.54 -0.61
C ASN A 326 -3.59 -25.71 -1.28
N GLU A 327 -3.20 -26.10 -2.50
CA GLU A 327 -2.13 -25.46 -3.26
C GLU A 327 -2.67 -24.59 -4.42
N ILE A 328 -2.03 -23.44 -4.64
CA ILE A 328 -2.17 -22.60 -5.83
C ILE A 328 -0.91 -22.74 -6.67
N THR A 329 -1.07 -22.73 -8.00
CA THR A 329 0.06 -22.56 -8.92
C THR A 329 0.21 -21.07 -9.23
N LEU A 330 1.41 -20.54 -9.01
CA LEU A 330 1.74 -19.14 -9.30
C LEU A 330 1.65 -18.84 -10.80
N ALA A 331 1.72 -17.56 -11.16
CA ALA A 331 1.66 -17.08 -12.55
C ALA A 331 2.81 -17.58 -13.45
N ASP A 332 3.84 -18.19 -12.87
CA ASP A 332 4.91 -18.88 -13.61
C ASP A 332 4.53 -20.30 -14.07
N GLU A 333 3.30 -20.74 -13.80
CA GLU A 333 2.71 -22.04 -14.15
C GLU A 333 3.45 -23.27 -13.57
N THR A 334 4.44 -23.06 -12.71
CA THR A 334 5.36 -24.13 -12.27
C THR A 334 5.51 -24.18 -10.75
N THR A 335 5.53 -23.04 -10.09
CA THR A 335 5.68 -22.94 -8.64
C THR A 335 4.33 -23.16 -7.97
N LYS A 336 4.27 -24.15 -7.07
CA LYS A 336 3.09 -24.37 -6.22
C LYS A 336 3.33 -23.87 -4.81
N VAL A 337 2.34 -23.19 -4.25
CA VAL A 337 2.36 -22.68 -2.88
C VAL A 337 1.11 -23.12 -2.14
N GLN A 338 1.28 -23.59 -0.92
CA GLN A 338 0.17 -23.86 0.00
C GLN A 338 -0.26 -22.55 0.63
N THR A 339 -1.55 -22.20 0.51
CA THR A 339 -2.05 -20.92 0.99
C THR A 339 -3.55 -20.94 1.24
N ASP A 340 -4.02 -20.10 2.15
CA ASP A 340 -5.43 -19.79 2.40
C ASP A 340 -5.94 -18.63 1.54
N MET A 341 -5.04 -17.78 1.05
CA MET A 341 -5.35 -16.61 0.22
C MET A 341 -4.19 -16.30 -0.72
N TYR A 342 -4.49 -16.27 -2.02
CA TYR A 342 -3.60 -15.84 -3.09
C TYR A 342 -4.17 -14.60 -3.77
N VAL A 343 -3.31 -13.64 -4.09
CA VAL A 343 -3.67 -12.44 -4.84
C VAL A 343 -2.72 -12.28 -6.01
N LEU A 344 -3.29 -12.22 -7.21
CA LEU A 344 -2.60 -11.79 -8.42
C LEU A 344 -3.09 -10.38 -8.76
N LEU A 345 -2.18 -9.43 -8.82
CA LEU A 345 -2.45 -8.04 -9.15
C LEU A 345 -1.57 -7.62 -10.32
N LYS A 346 -2.19 -7.11 -11.37
CA LYS A 346 -1.52 -6.46 -12.49
C LYS A 346 -1.79 -4.97 -12.42
N ASN A 347 -0.74 -4.20 -12.19
CA ASN A 347 -0.81 -2.76 -12.18
C ASN A 347 0.49 -2.16 -12.73
N ASN A 348 0.62 -0.84 -12.67
CA ASN A 348 1.79 -0.10 -13.16
C ASN A 348 2.81 0.24 -12.08
N GLN A 349 2.71 -0.39 -10.91
CA GLN A 349 3.66 -0.17 -9.84
C GLN A 349 4.90 -1.04 -10.06
N THR A 350 6.07 -0.46 -9.89
CA THR A 350 7.32 -1.24 -9.87
C THR A 350 7.38 -2.12 -8.61
N GLU A 351 8.43 -2.95 -8.50
CA GLU A 351 8.63 -3.82 -7.34
C GLU A 351 8.44 -3.08 -6.00
N LEU A 352 7.61 -3.63 -5.13
CA LEU A 352 7.34 -3.09 -3.80
C LEU A 352 8.47 -3.50 -2.86
N GLY A 353 9.26 -2.52 -2.38
CA GLY A 353 10.44 -2.83 -1.59
C GLY A 353 11.19 -1.63 -1.05
N VAL A 354 12.14 -1.90 -0.15
CA VAL A 354 13.08 -0.89 0.35
C VAL A 354 14.01 -0.52 -0.80
N GLY A 355 13.68 0.56 -1.50
CA GLY A 355 14.40 1.01 -2.68
C GLY A 355 13.64 0.85 -4.00
N SER A 356 12.31 0.70 -4.02
CA SER A 356 11.59 1.23 -5.18
C SER A 356 11.95 2.71 -5.25
N THR A 357 12.65 3.11 -6.29
CA THR A 357 12.54 4.47 -6.78
C THR A 357 11.06 4.83 -6.77
N PRO A 358 10.64 5.98 -6.22
CA PRO A 358 9.25 6.39 -6.29
C PRO A 358 8.78 6.25 -7.74
N ILE A 359 7.59 5.68 -7.94
CA ILE A 359 6.97 5.59 -9.26
C ILE A 359 6.95 7.00 -9.83
N GLY A 360 7.71 7.20 -10.92
CA GLY A 360 7.92 8.51 -11.53
C GLY A 360 9.24 9.22 -11.21
N GLU A 361 10.29 8.51 -10.80
CA GLU A 361 11.66 8.93 -11.15
C GLU A 361 11.95 8.43 -12.57
N GLU A 362 11.42 9.14 -13.58
CA GLU A 362 12.22 9.24 -14.79
C GLU A 362 13.57 9.78 -14.34
N THR A 363 14.65 9.07 -14.68
CA THR A 363 15.98 9.65 -14.60
C THR A 363 15.86 11.01 -15.31
N PRO A 364 16.04 12.16 -14.63
CA PRO A 364 15.77 13.44 -15.26
C PRO A 364 16.59 13.47 -16.52
N ALA A 365 15.94 13.68 -17.67
CA ALA A 365 16.63 13.69 -18.95
C ALA A 365 17.87 14.57 -18.81
N THR A 366 19.05 14.00 -19.03
CA THR A 366 20.30 14.74 -18.94
C THR A 366 20.79 15.07 -20.33
N VAL A 367 21.34 16.26 -20.48
CA VAL A 367 21.84 16.77 -21.75
C VAL A 367 23.23 17.36 -21.55
N ASN A 368 24.02 17.38 -22.62
CA ASN A 368 25.28 18.12 -22.63
C ASN A 368 24.99 19.56 -23.02
N ILE A 369 25.46 20.51 -22.22
CA ILE A 369 25.29 21.94 -22.49
C ILE A 369 26.63 22.59 -22.82
N SER A 370 26.62 23.55 -23.74
CA SER A 370 27.80 24.35 -24.10
C SER A 370 27.73 25.70 -23.42
N VAL A 371 28.82 26.13 -22.79
CA VAL A 371 28.92 27.42 -22.12
C VAL A 371 30.07 28.21 -22.70
N SER A 372 29.84 29.48 -23.02
CA SER A 372 30.85 30.43 -23.50
C SER A 372 31.01 31.54 -22.47
N VAL A 373 32.23 31.79 -22.01
CA VAL A 373 32.56 32.80 -21.00
C VAL A 373 33.44 33.89 -21.62
N ASN A 374 33.04 35.15 -21.47
CA ASN A 374 33.77 36.33 -21.95
C ASN A 374 33.81 37.45 -20.88
N ASP A 375 34.65 38.47 -21.09
CA ASP A 375 34.75 39.67 -20.24
C ASP A 375 34.00 40.89 -20.82
N GLY A 376 33.20 40.68 -21.87
CA GLY A 376 32.53 41.72 -22.65
C GLY A 376 33.24 42.06 -23.97
N GLU A 377 34.53 41.77 -24.11
CA GLU A 377 35.30 41.99 -25.36
C GLU A 377 36.11 40.75 -25.79
N ASN A 378 36.63 39.96 -24.85
CA ASN A 378 37.53 38.83 -25.08
C ASN A 378 37.02 37.54 -24.39
N PRO A 379 37.33 36.35 -24.95
CA PRO A 379 37.04 35.09 -24.29
C PRO A 379 37.91 34.88 -23.06
N VAL A 380 37.32 34.35 -21.97
CA VAL A 380 38.03 34.07 -20.72
C VAL A 380 38.49 32.62 -20.71
N ASN A 381 39.81 32.40 -20.74
CA ASN A 381 40.43 31.07 -20.65
C ASN A 381 40.66 30.67 -19.19
N GLY A 382 40.40 29.41 -18.83
CA GLY A 382 40.66 28.90 -17.49
C GLY A 382 39.56 29.18 -16.46
N ALA A 383 38.39 29.69 -16.86
CA ALA A 383 37.25 29.87 -15.97
C ALA A 383 36.65 28.51 -15.57
N ASN A 384 36.38 28.32 -14.28
CA ASN A 384 35.71 27.12 -13.78
C ASN A 384 34.20 27.35 -13.80
N VAL A 385 33.49 26.55 -14.60
CA VAL A 385 32.03 26.59 -14.76
C VAL A 385 31.44 25.37 -14.08
N SER A 386 30.46 25.53 -13.20
CA SER A 386 29.81 24.42 -12.50
C SER A 386 28.31 24.55 -12.35
N ILE A 387 27.64 23.40 -12.35
CA ILE A 387 26.24 23.20 -11.95
C ILE A 387 26.24 21.99 -11.01
N ASN A 388 25.91 22.20 -9.74
CA ASN A 388 26.03 21.18 -8.69
C ASN A 388 27.45 20.58 -8.65
N GLU A 389 27.60 19.26 -8.84
CA GLU A 389 28.89 18.56 -8.87
C GLU A 389 29.53 18.50 -10.26
N ILE A 390 28.80 18.88 -11.31
CA ILE A 390 29.28 18.87 -12.70
C ILE A 390 30.08 20.14 -12.94
N HIS A 391 31.33 20.01 -13.34
CA HIS A 391 32.22 21.15 -13.59
C HIS A 391 33.09 20.93 -14.82
N SER A 392 33.51 22.03 -15.43
CA SER A 392 34.40 22.06 -16.58
C SER A 392 35.16 23.38 -16.59
N THR A 393 36.28 23.42 -17.31
CA THR A 393 37.12 24.62 -17.42
C THR A 393 37.11 25.14 -18.85
N THR A 394 36.99 26.44 -19.03
CA THR A 394 36.98 27.06 -20.36
C THR A 394 38.35 26.97 -21.03
N GLY A 395 38.35 26.72 -22.34
CA GLY A 395 39.54 26.75 -23.17
C GLY A 395 39.90 28.15 -23.67
N SER A 396 40.91 28.23 -24.55
CA SER A 396 41.40 29.51 -25.11
C SER A 396 40.37 30.31 -25.93
N ALA A 397 39.29 29.66 -26.38
CA ALA A 397 38.17 30.29 -27.05
C ALA A 397 37.03 30.70 -26.09
N GLY A 398 37.20 30.55 -24.77
CA GLY A 398 36.21 30.88 -23.75
C GLY A 398 35.11 29.83 -23.56
N GLY A 399 35.10 28.76 -24.36
CA GLY A 399 34.07 27.72 -24.32
C GLY A 399 34.43 26.52 -23.43
N CYS A 400 33.41 25.89 -22.83
CA CYS A 400 33.46 24.56 -22.24
C CYS A 400 32.14 23.79 -22.44
N THR A 401 32.16 22.48 -22.18
CA THR A 401 30.96 21.63 -22.19
C THR A 401 30.78 21.02 -20.80
N LEU A 402 29.57 21.12 -20.25
CA LEU A 402 29.14 20.37 -19.07
C LEU A 402 28.31 19.19 -19.53
N ASN A 403 28.73 17.97 -19.15
CA ASN A 403 28.06 16.74 -19.56
C ASN A 403 27.07 16.28 -18.49
N ASN A 404 25.99 15.64 -18.92
CA ASN A 404 24.97 15.05 -18.06
C ASN A 404 24.26 16.07 -17.14
N VAL A 405 23.99 17.28 -17.63
CA VAL A 405 23.25 18.29 -16.87
C VAL A 405 21.76 17.97 -16.90
N PRO A 406 21.06 17.90 -15.74
CA PRO A 406 19.62 17.65 -15.72
C PRO A 406 18.82 18.76 -16.40
N VAL A 407 17.84 18.39 -17.22
CA VAL A 407 16.87 19.32 -17.82
C VAL A 407 16.04 20.01 -16.72
N GLY A 408 15.72 21.29 -16.92
CA GLY A 408 15.00 22.14 -15.99
C GLY A 408 15.83 23.32 -15.47
N SER A 409 15.34 23.96 -14.41
CA SER A 409 15.96 25.12 -13.77
C SER A 409 17.23 24.71 -13.02
N GLN A 410 18.39 25.19 -13.46
CA GLN A 410 19.70 24.91 -12.88
C GLN A 410 20.38 26.20 -12.44
N THR A 411 21.14 26.18 -11.36
CA THR A 411 21.99 27.32 -10.98
C THR A 411 23.41 27.08 -11.47
N ILE A 412 23.88 27.94 -12.37
CA ILE A 412 25.25 27.93 -12.86
C ILE A 412 26.13 28.84 -12.01
N HIS A 413 27.35 28.40 -11.74
CA HIS A 413 28.38 29.16 -11.04
C HIS A 413 29.61 29.25 -11.94
N VAL A 414 30.21 30.43 -12.04
CA VAL A 414 31.45 30.65 -12.78
C VAL A 414 32.44 31.43 -11.94
N THR A 415 33.66 30.90 -11.82
CA THR A 415 34.77 31.56 -11.13
C THR A 415 36.00 31.62 -12.04
N ALA A 416 36.74 32.73 -11.98
CA ALA A 416 37.98 32.93 -12.72
C ALA A 416 38.87 33.93 -11.98
N ASP A 417 40.18 33.71 -12.03
CA ASP A 417 41.16 34.60 -11.40
C ASP A 417 41.06 36.01 -12.01
N GLY A 418 40.94 37.03 -11.16
CA GLY A 418 40.82 38.44 -11.58
C GLY A 418 39.38 38.91 -11.86
N PHE A 419 38.38 38.02 -11.75
CA PHE A 419 36.97 38.33 -11.95
C PHE A 419 36.15 38.11 -10.68
N ARG A 420 34.97 38.74 -10.63
CA ARG A 420 33.98 38.46 -9.58
C ARG A 420 33.28 37.13 -9.86
N ASP A 421 32.97 36.39 -8.80
CA ASP A 421 32.16 35.19 -8.88
C ASP A 421 30.79 35.51 -9.49
N TYR A 422 30.39 34.69 -10.45
CA TYR A 422 29.12 34.82 -11.16
C TYR A 422 28.18 33.66 -10.79
N SER A 423 26.91 33.96 -10.60
CA SER A 423 25.87 32.96 -10.39
C SER A 423 24.53 33.39 -10.99
N GLU A 424 23.91 32.51 -11.76
CA GLU A 424 22.60 32.74 -12.37
C GLU A 424 21.78 31.43 -12.41
N THR A 425 20.46 31.55 -12.39
CA THR A 425 19.56 30.43 -12.68
C THR A 425 19.26 30.38 -14.18
N ILE A 426 19.68 29.31 -14.83
CA ILE A 426 19.44 29.02 -16.25
C ILE A 426 18.37 27.93 -16.40
N ASN A 427 17.69 27.92 -17.55
CA ASN A 427 16.73 26.86 -17.88
C ASN A 427 17.33 25.95 -18.96
N VAL A 428 17.58 24.69 -18.61
CA VAL A 428 18.12 23.66 -19.51
C VAL A 428 16.95 22.93 -20.16
N SER A 429 16.89 22.88 -21.50
CA SER A 429 15.84 22.22 -22.28
C SER A 429 16.33 20.94 -22.96
N ASN A 430 15.41 20.14 -23.51
CA ASN A 430 15.75 18.93 -24.27
C ASN A 430 16.41 19.23 -25.64
N GLU A 431 16.33 20.48 -26.12
CA GLU A 431 16.89 20.92 -27.40
C GLU A 431 17.66 22.24 -27.19
N ASN A 432 18.80 22.41 -27.88
CA ASN A 432 19.63 23.63 -27.95
C ASN A 432 20.01 24.29 -26.60
N ASN A 433 21.07 23.79 -25.95
CA ASN A 433 21.59 24.36 -24.70
C ASN A 433 22.96 25.02 -24.89
N THR A 434 22.97 26.27 -25.37
CA THR A 434 24.16 27.12 -25.39
C THR A 434 23.91 28.35 -24.53
N PHE A 435 24.79 28.59 -23.56
CA PHE A 435 24.70 29.72 -22.64
C PHE A 435 25.93 30.61 -22.79
N GLU A 436 25.73 31.93 -22.87
CA GLU A 436 26.80 32.91 -22.88
C GLU A 436 26.80 33.67 -21.55
N ILE A 437 27.97 33.74 -20.91
CA ILE A 437 28.18 34.37 -19.62
C ILE A 437 29.25 35.44 -19.77
N THR A 438 28.94 36.65 -19.30
CA THR A 438 29.88 37.77 -19.27
C THR A 438 30.31 38.04 -17.83
N LEU A 439 31.59 37.85 -17.53
CA LEU A 439 32.18 38.15 -16.23
C LEU A 439 32.55 39.63 -16.12
N THR A 440 32.59 40.14 -14.90
CA THR A 440 33.06 41.49 -14.59
C THR A 440 34.34 41.41 -13.75
N GLU A 441 35.35 42.22 -14.07
CA GLU A 441 36.59 42.29 -13.30
C GLU A 441 36.33 42.63 -11.81
N ALA A 442 37.20 42.11 -10.94
CA ALA A 442 37.05 42.18 -9.48
C ALA A 442 37.12 43.62 -8.91
#